data_AF-A0A3D3VW34-F1
#
_entry.id   AF-A0A3D3VW34-F1
#
_cell.length_a   1.000
_cell.length_b   1.000
_cell.length_c   1.000
_cell.angle_alpha   90.00
_cell.angle_beta   90.00
_cell.angle_gamma   90.00
#
_symmetry.space_group_name_H-M   'P 1'
#
loop_
_entity.id
_entity.type
_entity.pdbx_description
1 polymer ?
#
loop_
_entity_poly.entity_id
_entity_poly.type
_entity_poly.pdbx_seq_one_letter_code
_entity_poly.pdbx_strand_id
1 'polypeptide(L)'
;DAAVASPTVSFGAKVFDWIAQSSTGTLGTASQKIRISNTTATPTWTLSFSATSGPTALWQSGVNNYDFNGASAAGRLQVNASGATITPQSGCVSTGLTKGSATYFVQGSQDSINLIIAGSGAQTNCFWDITGITLTQDIPASQPAGSYILGMTLTAT
;
A
#
# COMPACT_ATOMS: atom_id res chain seq x y z
N ASP A 1 8.26 -13.57 15.66
CA ASP A 1 7.34 -13.52 14.51
C ASP A 1 8.11 -13.96 13.28
N ALA A 2 7.51 -14.77 12.42
CA ALA A 2 8.15 -15.17 11.17
C ALA A 2 7.76 -14.18 10.06
N ALA A 3 8.69 -13.85 9.18
CA ALA A 3 8.37 -13.03 8.01
C ALA A 3 7.39 -13.78 7.10
N VAL A 4 6.42 -13.05 6.54
CA VAL A 4 5.53 -13.61 5.52
C VAL A 4 6.35 -13.87 4.26
N ALA A 5 6.47 -15.13 3.84
CA ALA A 5 7.32 -15.50 2.71
C ALA A 5 6.87 -14.91 1.37
N SER A 6 5.56 -14.70 1.19
CA SER A 6 4.97 -14.12 -0.01
C SER A 6 3.75 -13.26 0.35
N PRO A 7 3.97 -12.02 0.84
CA PRO A 7 2.88 -11.13 1.21
C PRO A 7 2.10 -10.73 -0.05
N THR A 8 0.77 -10.76 0.02
CA THR A 8 -0.10 -10.47 -1.12
C THR A 8 -1.34 -9.72 -0.66
N VAL A 9 -1.84 -8.83 -1.51
CA VAL A 9 -3.13 -8.16 -1.31
C VAL A 9 -4.07 -8.63 -2.43
N SER A 10 -5.15 -9.28 -2.05
CA SER A 10 -6.21 -9.66 -2.99
C SER A 10 -7.23 -8.55 -3.10
N PHE A 11 -7.57 -8.19 -4.34
CA PHE A 11 -8.69 -7.31 -4.65
C PHE A 11 -9.94 -8.15 -4.91
N GLY A 12 -11.12 -7.59 -4.64
CA GLY A 12 -12.38 -8.24 -4.98
C GLY A 12 -12.48 -8.54 -6.49
N ALA A 13 -12.94 -9.74 -6.84
CA ALA A 13 -13.14 -10.13 -8.23
C ALA A 13 -14.18 -9.22 -8.91
N LYS A 14 -13.96 -8.95 -10.20
CA LYS A 14 -14.88 -8.21 -11.06
C LYS A 14 -15.19 -9.01 -12.31
N VAL A 15 -16.33 -8.71 -12.91
CA VAL A 15 -16.76 -9.28 -14.19
C VAL A 15 -16.49 -8.26 -15.30
N PHE A 16 -16.21 -8.76 -16.50
CA PHE A 16 -16.05 -7.93 -17.68
C PHE A 16 -17.22 -6.94 -17.81
N ASP A 17 -16.89 -5.68 -18.10
CA ASP A 17 -17.85 -4.59 -18.23
C ASP A 17 -17.34 -3.55 -19.25
N TRP A 18 -18.26 -2.91 -19.95
CA TRP A 18 -17.98 -1.79 -20.87
C TRP A 18 -17.80 -0.46 -20.13
N ILE A 19 -18.06 -0.45 -18.82
CA ILE A 19 -17.85 0.69 -17.93
C ILE A 19 -16.68 0.38 -17.00
N ALA A 20 -15.90 1.41 -16.66
CA ALA A 20 -14.82 1.28 -15.68
C ALA A 20 -15.37 0.86 -14.31
N GLN A 21 -14.60 0.04 -13.59
CA GLN A 21 -14.99 -0.52 -12.30
C GLN A 21 -13.96 -0.16 -11.24
N SER A 22 -14.35 -0.23 -9.97
CA SER A 22 -13.41 -0.10 -8.85
C SER A 22 -13.42 -1.34 -7.97
N SER A 23 -12.25 -1.76 -7.52
CA SER A 23 -12.08 -2.87 -6.59
C SER A 23 -11.22 -2.44 -5.41
N THR A 24 -11.47 -3.03 -4.24
CA THR A 24 -10.73 -2.73 -3.02
C THR A 24 -10.00 -3.97 -2.50
N GLY A 25 -8.87 -3.72 -1.84
CA GLY A 25 -8.07 -4.71 -1.15
C GLY A 25 -7.54 -4.15 0.17
N THR A 26 -7.16 -5.02 1.08
CA THR A 26 -6.61 -4.62 2.39
C THR A 26 -5.15 -5.01 2.50
N LEU A 27 -4.28 -4.00 2.61
CA LEU A 27 -2.88 -4.15 2.93
C LEU A 27 -2.71 -4.20 4.46
N GLY A 28 -2.00 -5.22 4.95
CA GLY A 28 -1.83 -5.45 6.38
C GLY A 28 -3.05 -6.13 7.01
N THR A 29 -3.27 -7.41 6.73
CA THR A 29 -4.31 -8.20 7.42
C THR A 29 -3.77 -8.78 8.73
N ALA A 30 -4.63 -9.37 9.56
CA ALA A 30 -4.19 -9.99 10.83
C ALA A 30 -3.13 -11.09 10.62
N SER A 31 -3.18 -11.81 9.50
CA SER A 31 -2.21 -12.85 9.11
C SER A 31 -1.00 -12.32 8.36
N GLN A 32 -1.03 -11.07 7.90
CA GLN A 32 0.05 -10.44 7.13
C GLN A 32 0.27 -9.00 7.59
N LYS A 33 0.58 -8.81 8.88
CA LYS A 33 0.83 -7.50 9.48
C LYS A 33 2.12 -6.90 8.93
N ILE A 34 2.18 -5.57 8.87
CA ILE A 34 3.43 -4.85 8.58
C ILE A 34 4.04 -4.45 9.91
N ARG A 35 5.23 -4.96 10.25
CA ARG A 35 5.95 -4.53 11.45
C ARG A 35 7.06 -3.55 11.09
N ILE A 36 7.08 -2.40 11.75
CA ILE A 36 8.21 -1.48 11.76
C ILE A 36 8.84 -1.52 13.15
N SER A 37 10.14 -1.80 13.20
CA SER A 37 10.94 -1.80 14.43
C SER A 37 11.96 -0.67 14.36
N ASN A 38 11.93 0.25 15.32
CA ASN A 38 12.94 1.28 15.46
C ASN A 38 13.76 1.03 16.71
N THR A 39 14.94 0.42 16.55
CA THR A 39 15.90 0.18 17.63
C THR A 39 17.02 1.22 17.66
N THR A 40 16.86 2.33 16.91
CA THR A 40 17.86 3.40 16.84
C THR A 40 17.62 4.44 17.93
N ALA A 41 18.56 5.37 18.11
CA ALA A 41 18.37 6.54 18.96
C ALA A 41 17.54 7.65 18.29
N THR A 42 17.26 7.53 16.99
CA THR A 42 16.54 8.53 16.20
C THR A 42 15.05 8.16 16.12
N PRO A 43 14.12 9.02 16.56
CA PRO A 43 12.70 8.68 16.58
C PRO A 43 12.06 8.69 15.19
N THR A 44 12.61 9.47 14.25
CA THR A 44 12.02 9.69 12.94
C THR A 44 12.25 8.51 12.01
N TRP A 45 11.18 8.10 11.34
CA TRP A 45 11.21 7.13 10.25
C TRP A 45 9.98 7.34 9.35
N THR A 46 10.05 6.86 8.12
CA THR A 46 8.92 6.85 7.19
C THR A 46 8.74 5.47 6.59
N LEU A 47 7.52 4.93 6.68
CA LEU A 47 7.11 3.76 5.91
C LEU A 47 6.40 4.23 4.64
N SER A 48 6.91 3.81 3.49
CA SER A 48 6.40 4.15 2.17
C SER A 48 6.07 2.91 1.34
N PHE A 49 5.25 3.10 0.30
CA PHE A 49 4.75 2.07 -0.60
C PHE A 49 4.90 2.53 -2.05
N SER A 50 5.54 1.72 -2.89
CA SER A 50 5.79 2.03 -4.29
C SER A 50 5.77 0.79 -5.17
N ALA A 51 5.64 0.96 -6.48
CA ALA A 51 5.74 -0.15 -7.42
C ALA A 51 7.18 -0.68 -7.49
N THR A 52 7.34 -2.01 -7.38
CA THR A 52 8.67 -2.65 -7.31
C THR A 52 9.50 -2.41 -8.57
N SER A 53 8.85 -2.46 -9.75
CA SER A 53 9.50 -2.22 -11.04
C SER A 53 9.52 -0.74 -11.42
N GLY A 54 9.24 0.17 -10.48
CA GLY A 54 9.28 1.61 -10.69
C GLY A 54 8.02 2.18 -11.38
N PRO A 55 8.10 3.43 -11.84
CA PRO A 55 6.93 4.21 -12.29
C PRO A 55 6.31 3.73 -13.60
N THR A 56 6.97 2.83 -14.32
CA THR A 56 6.49 2.20 -15.56
C THR A 56 5.92 0.81 -15.35
N ALA A 57 5.80 0.34 -14.09
CA ALA A 57 5.14 -0.92 -13.78
C ALA A 57 3.67 -0.89 -14.24
N LEU A 58 3.12 -2.06 -14.55
CA LEU A 58 1.75 -2.21 -15.02
C LEU A 58 1.06 -3.34 -14.25
N TRP A 59 -0.26 -3.27 -14.13
CA TRP A 59 -1.06 -4.44 -13.84
C TRP A 59 -0.96 -5.39 -15.01
N GLN A 60 -0.57 -6.65 -14.82
CA GLN A 60 -0.31 -7.58 -15.91
C GLN A 60 -1.08 -8.90 -15.77
N SER A 61 -1.70 -9.33 -16.87
CA SER A 61 -2.29 -10.66 -17.05
C SER A 61 -1.96 -11.21 -18.43
N GLY A 62 -0.88 -11.99 -18.53
CA GLY A 62 -0.35 -12.44 -19.82
C GLY A 62 0.10 -11.26 -20.68
N VAL A 63 -0.50 -11.11 -21.86
CA VAL A 63 -0.25 -9.95 -22.76
C VAL A 63 -1.06 -8.71 -22.41
N ASN A 64 -2.11 -8.87 -21.58
CA ASN A 64 -3.00 -7.77 -21.22
C ASN A 64 -2.40 -6.96 -20.07
N ASN A 65 -2.51 -5.65 -20.15
CA ASN A 65 -1.99 -4.75 -19.13
C ASN A 65 -2.78 -3.44 -19.04
N TYR A 66 -2.66 -2.76 -17.91
CA TYR A 66 -3.13 -1.39 -17.71
C TYR A 66 -2.37 -0.68 -16.58
N ASP A 67 -2.53 0.63 -16.50
CA ASP A 67 -1.76 1.47 -15.59
C ASP A 67 -2.18 1.32 -14.13
N PHE A 68 -1.24 1.52 -13.21
CA PHE A 68 -1.52 1.70 -11.78
C PHE A 68 -1.45 3.17 -11.35
N ASN A 69 -0.93 4.05 -12.21
CA ASN A 69 -0.69 5.46 -11.93
C ASN A 69 -1.21 6.39 -13.04
N GLY A 70 -2.12 5.89 -13.89
CA GLY A 70 -2.73 6.65 -14.97
C GLY A 70 -3.92 7.49 -14.51
N ALA A 71 -4.75 7.93 -15.47
CA ALA A 71 -6.06 8.50 -15.19
C ALA A 71 -7.06 7.41 -14.79
N SER A 72 -8.23 7.79 -14.24
CA SER A 72 -9.28 6.81 -13.87
C SER A 72 -9.69 5.88 -15.01
N ALA A 73 -9.68 6.37 -16.25
CA ALA A 73 -10.01 5.58 -17.44
C ALA A 73 -8.87 4.66 -17.92
N ALA A 74 -7.62 4.96 -17.55
CA ALA A 74 -6.43 4.16 -17.91
C ALA A 74 -6.02 3.17 -16.81
N GLY A 75 -6.53 3.38 -15.61
CA GLY A 75 -6.25 2.60 -14.42
C GLY A 75 -5.39 3.38 -13.44
N ARG A 76 -5.76 3.29 -12.17
CA ARG A 76 -4.99 3.92 -11.08
C ARG A 76 -5.21 3.23 -9.75
N LEU A 77 -4.22 3.31 -8.88
CA LEU A 77 -4.21 2.75 -7.55
C LEU A 77 -4.19 3.87 -6.52
N GLN A 78 -5.21 3.89 -5.66
CA GLN A 78 -5.26 4.68 -4.45
C GLN A 78 -4.74 3.87 -3.27
N VAL A 79 -3.99 4.55 -2.40
CA VAL A 79 -3.58 4.04 -1.09
C VAL A 79 -4.18 4.95 -0.03
N ASN A 80 -4.85 4.37 0.96
CA ASN A 80 -5.45 5.11 2.07
C ASN A 80 -5.08 4.45 3.40
N ALA A 81 -4.11 5.06 4.10
CA ALA A 81 -3.65 4.63 5.41
C ALA A 81 -4.40 5.29 6.59
N SER A 82 -5.30 6.24 6.33
CA SER A 82 -5.99 6.99 7.40
C SER A 82 -6.80 6.09 8.34
N GLY A 83 -7.39 5.03 7.79
CA GLY A 83 -8.12 3.99 8.52
C GLY A 83 -7.25 2.89 9.13
N ALA A 84 -5.92 2.92 8.93
CA ALA A 84 -5.04 1.86 9.42
C ALA A 84 -5.03 1.79 10.95
N THR A 85 -4.90 0.58 11.50
CA THR A 85 -4.67 0.36 12.92
C THR A 85 -3.17 0.22 13.18
N ILE A 86 -2.64 1.02 14.10
CA ILE A 86 -1.26 0.93 14.58
C ILE A 86 -1.29 0.34 15.98
N THR A 87 -0.74 -0.85 16.15
CA THR A 87 -0.65 -1.54 17.44
C THR A 87 0.80 -1.48 17.92
N PRO A 88 1.12 -0.66 18.94
CA PRO A 88 2.47 -0.62 19.49
C PRO A 88 2.79 -1.91 20.25
N GLN A 89 4.08 -2.21 20.36
CA GLN A 89 4.61 -3.15 21.35
C GLN A 89 4.08 -2.80 22.76
N SER A 90 3.88 -3.81 23.61
CA SER A 90 3.53 -3.58 25.02
C SER A 90 4.52 -2.62 25.70
N GLY A 91 4.00 -1.56 26.33
CA GLY A 91 4.80 -0.50 26.95
C GLY A 91 5.17 0.65 26.00
N CYS A 92 4.96 0.50 24.70
CA CYS A 92 5.10 1.57 23.71
C CYS A 92 3.72 2.20 23.38
N VAL A 93 3.75 3.39 22.78
CA VAL A 93 2.59 4.16 22.31
C VAL A 93 2.78 4.59 20.86
N SER A 94 1.72 5.08 20.23
CA SER A 94 1.74 5.57 18.83
C SER A 94 1.77 7.10 18.73
N THR A 95 2.04 7.80 19.83
CA THR A 95 2.26 9.26 19.82
C THR A 95 3.37 9.62 18.83
N GLY A 96 3.20 10.70 18.08
CA GLY A 96 4.17 11.13 17.07
C GLY A 96 4.13 10.35 15.76
N LEU A 97 3.23 9.38 15.61
CA LEU A 97 2.99 8.67 14.33
C LEU A 97 1.80 9.30 13.58
N THR A 98 2.02 9.67 12.33
CA THR A 98 1.01 10.23 11.43
C THR A 98 0.68 9.24 10.33
N LYS A 99 -0.61 9.00 10.09
CA LYS A 99 -1.10 8.14 9.00
C LYS A 99 -1.25 8.94 7.71
N GLY A 100 -0.90 8.34 6.58
CA GLY A 100 -1.10 8.90 5.26
C GLY A 100 -2.59 9.02 4.91
N SER A 101 -2.98 10.12 4.28
CA SER A 101 -4.32 10.31 3.71
C SER A 101 -4.54 9.43 2.48
N ALA A 102 -5.76 9.42 1.94
CA ALA A 102 -6.04 8.80 0.66
C ALA A 102 -5.31 9.55 -0.47
N THR A 103 -4.43 8.85 -1.18
CA THR A 103 -3.60 9.42 -2.26
C THR A 103 -3.52 8.43 -3.41
N TYR A 104 -3.59 8.92 -4.65
CA TYR A 104 -3.38 8.12 -5.85
C TYR A 104 -1.91 8.14 -6.26
N PHE A 105 -1.42 7.05 -6.83
CA PHE A 105 -0.24 7.13 -7.69
C PHE A 105 -0.59 7.94 -8.94
N VAL A 106 0.32 8.81 -9.34
CA VAL A 106 0.15 9.70 -10.50
C VAL A 106 1.45 9.71 -11.27
N GLN A 107 1.40 9.25 -12.52
CA GLN A 107 2.56 9.16 -13.40
C GLN A 107 3.33 10.49 -13.43
N GLY A 108 4.63 10.41 -13.16
CA GLY A 108 5.55 11.56 -13.22
C GLY A 108 5.44 12.57 -12.08
N SER A 109 4.58 12.34 -11.08
CA SER A 109 4.45 13.24 -9.92
C SER A 109 4.31 12.55 -8.56
N GLN A 110 3.78 11.32 -8.51
CA GLN A 110 3.61 10.55 -7.28
C GLN A 110 3.92 9.06 -7.54
N ASP A 111 5.18 8.69 -7.34
CA ASP A 111 5.68 7.31 -7.57
C ASP A 111 5.88 6.50 -6.27
N SER A 112 5.76 7.15 -5.11
CA SER A 112 5.84 6.53 -3.78
C SER A 112 4.87 7.21 -2.83
N ILE A 113 4.11 6.45 -2.04
CA ILE A 113 3.13 6.99 -1.08
C ILE A 113 3.57 6.67 0.35
N ASN A 114 3.63 7.69 1.20
CA ASN A 114 3.89 7.51 2.63
C ASN A 114 2.67 6.93 3.33
N LEU A 115 2.85 5.80 4.02
CA LEU A 115 1.81 5.14 4.80
C LEU A 115 1.77 5.67 6.22
N ILE A 116 2.93 5.69 6.88
CA ILE A 116 3.09 6.13 8.26
C ILE A 116 4.38 6.94 8.36
N ILE A 117 4.32 8.10 9.01
CA ILE A 117 5.47 8.98 9.26
C ILE A 117 5.62 9.11 10.78
N ALA A 118 6.78 8.75 11.30
CA ALA A 118 7.17 9.04 12.68
C ALA A 118 7.89 10.39 12.74
N GLY A 119 7.32 11.32 13.49
CA GLY A 119 7.94 12.61 13.82
C GLY A 119 8.86 12.51 15.05
N SER A 120 9.38 13.66 15.48
CA SER A 120 10.28 13.76 16.65
C SER A 120 9.65 13.32 17.97
N GLY A 121 8.32 13.30 18.08
CA GLY A 121 7.58 12.82 19.24
C GLY A 121 7.37 11.31 19.29
N ALA A 122 7.83 10.55 18.28
CA ALA A 122 7.74 9.10 18.27
C ALA A 122 8.75 8.47 19.26
N GLN A 123 8.41 7.29 19.76
CA GLN A 123 9.31 6.55 20.64
C GLN A 123 10.41 5.82 19.86
N THR A 124 11.49 5.50 20.56
CA THR A 124 12.57 4.63 20.08
C THR A 124 12.59 3.33 20.87
N ASN A 125 13.35 2.34 20.39
CA ASN A 125 13.43 1.00 20.97
C ASN A 125 12.07 0.29 21.07
N CYS A 126 11.21 0.54 20.07
CA CYS A 126 9.84 0.04 19.98
C CYS A 126 9.61 -0.60 18.61
N PHE A 127 8.55 -1.41 18.51
CA PHE A 127 7.95 -1.78 17.24
C PHE A 127 6.46 -1.47 17.19
N TRP A 128 5.92 -1.36 15.97
CA TRP A 128 4.50 -1.19 15.72
C TRP A 128 4.04 -2.14 14.64
N ASP A 129 2.93 -2.83 14.89
CA ASP A 129 2.21 -3.63 13.91
C ASP A 129 1.14 -2.77 13.24
N ILE A 130 1.19 -2.68 11.92
CA ILE A 130 0.30 -1.87 11.09
C ILE A 130 -0.61 -2.81 10.29
N THR A 131 -1.91 -2.53 10.33
CA THR A 131 -2.95 -3.30 9.63
C THR A 131 -4.04 -2.38 9.07
N GLY A 132 -4.83 -2.87 8.12
CA GLY A 132 -6.05 -2.19 7.68
C GLY A 132 -5.84 -0.99 6.75
N ILE A 133 -4.73 -0.95 6.00
CA ILE A 133 -4.54 0.05 4.94
C ILE A 133 -5.44 -0.35 3.76
N THR A 134 -6.29 0.57 3.31
CA THR A 134 -7.19 0.31 2.17
C THR A 134 -6.48 0.66 0.87
N LEU A 135 -6.51 -0.27 -0.08
CA LEU A 135 -6.13 -0.03 -1.47
C LEU A 135 -7.39 0.00 -2.33
N THR A 136 -7.50 0.99 -3.23
CA THR A 136 -8.60 1.07 -4.21
C THR A 136 -8.01 1.12 -5.61
N GLN A 137 -8.33 0.14 -6.42
CA GLN A 137 -7.91 0.05 -7.81
C GLN A 137 -9.08 0.46 -8.71
N ASP A 138 -8.81 1.40 -9.61
CA ASP A 138 -9.66 1.68 -10.76
C ASP A 138 -9.23 0.76 -11.90
N ILE A 139 -10.19 -0.02 -12.40
CA ILE A 139 -10.06 -0.97 -13.50
C ILE A 139 -10.69 -0.31 -14.73
N PRO A 140 -9.93 -0.13 -15.83
CA PRO A 140 -10.49 0.42 -17.06
C PRO A 140 -11.68 -0.37 -17.59
N ALA A 141 -12.49 0.26 -18.42
CA ALA A 141 -13.51 -0.44 -19.18
C ALA A 141 -12.89 -1.50 -20.10
N SER A 142 -13.65 -2.53 -20.43
CA SER A 142 -13.31 -3.57 -21.42
C SER A 142 -12.03 -4.35 -21.11
N GLN A 143 -11.60 -4.41 -19.85
CA GLN A 143 -10.45 -5.23 -19.46
C GLN A 143 -10.79 -6.73 -19.62
N PRO A 144 -10.00 -7.49 -20.41
CA PRO A 144 -10.19 -8.93 -20.54
C PRO A 144 -10.19 -9.64 -19.18
N ALA A 145 -10.96 -10.72 -19.08
CA ALA A 145 -10.93 -11.54 -17.87
C ALA A 145 -9.52 -12.12 -17.65
N GLY A 146 -8.99 -11.98 -16.43
CA GLY A 146 -7.67 -12.46 -16.08
C GLY A 146 -7.29 -12.15 -14.64
N SER A 147 -6.20 -12.75 -14.18
CA SER A 147 -5.55 -12.39 -12.91
C SER A 147 -4.46 -11.37 -13.18
N TYR A 148 -4.73 -10.11 -12.84
CA TYR A 148 -3.79 -9.02 -13.01
C TYR A 148 -2.93 -8.87 -11.75
N ILE A 149 -1.61 -8.81 -11.93
CA ILE A 149 -0.64 -8.71 -10.83
C ILE A 149 0.21 -7.46 -11.01
N LEU A 150 0.51 -6.79 -9.90
CA LEU A 150 1.43 -5.67 -9.81
C LEU A 150 2.36 -5.89 -8.60
N GLY A 151 3.67 -5.85 -8.84
CA GLY A 151 4.67 -5.94 -7.78
C GLY A 151 4.77 -4.61 -7.01
N MET A 152 4.70 -4.69 -5.68
CA MET A 152 4.80 -3.52 -4.79
C MET A 152 5.85 -3.74 -3.70
N THR A 153 6.52 -2.67 -3.30
CA THR A 153 7.57 -2.67 -2.28
C THR A 153 7.18 -1.76 -1.12
N LEU A 154 7.42 -2.24 0.11
CA LEU A 154 7.39 -1.44 1.32
C LEU A 154 8.82 -1.02 1.67
N THR A 155 9.04 0.27 1.91
CA THR A 155 10.35 0.82 2.27
C THR A 155 10.24 1.60 3.57
N ALA A 156 11.10 1.27 4.53
CA ALA A 156 11.29 2.02 5.76
C ALA A 156 12.61 2.80 5.69
N THR A 157 12.57 4.10 5.95
CA THR A 157 13.74 5.00 6.01
C THR A 157 13.81 5.72 7.33
#